data_AF-K2AI64-F1
#
_entry.id   AF-K2AI64-F1
#
_cell.length_a   1.000
_cell.length_b   1.000
_cell.length_c   1.000
_cell.angle_alpha   90.00
_cell.angle_beta   90.00
_cell.angle_gamma   90.00
#
_symmetry.space_group_name_H-M   'P 1'
#
loop_
_entity.id
_entity.type
_entity.pdbx_description
1 polymer ?
#
loop_
_entity_poly.entity_id
_entity_poly.type
_entity_poly.pdbx_seq_one_letter_code
_entity_poly.pdbx_strand_id
1 'polypeptide(L)' 'AVGHPTAQRAVGTAVGRNPISFLVPCHRALRKSGGLGGYHWGLPVKRAMLAWEAAREDAVTAS' A
#
# COMPACT_ATOMS: atom_id res chain seq x y z
N ALA A 1 -13.41 3.58 -4.25
CA ALA A 1 -13.12 2.81 -5.48
C ALA A 1 -13.18 3.74 -6.68
N VAL A 2 -12.46 3.46 -7.78
CA VAL A 2 -12.33 4.36 -8.95
C VAL A 2 -13.52 4.30 -9.95
N GLY A 3 -14.68 3.81 -9.54
CA GLY A 3 -15.88 3.71 -10.39
C GLY A 3 -15.82 2.69 -11.54
N HIS A 4 -14.70 1.98 -11.72
CA HIS A 4 -14.51 1.00 -12.79
C HIS A 4 -14.18 -0.40 -12.22
N PRO A 5 -15.17 -1.31 -12.07
CA PRO A 5 -15.02 -2.58 -11.36
C PRO A 5 -13.95 -3.54 -11.93
N THR A 6 -13.52 -3.36 -13.17
CA THR A 6 -12.54 -4.22 -13.86
C THR A 6 -11.14 -3.59 -13.98
N ALA A 7 -10.90 -2.43 -13.37
CA ALA A 7 -9.66 -1.67 -13.53
C ALA A 7 -8.50 -2.09 -12.61
N GLN A 8 -8.55 -3.26 -11.95
CA GLN A 8 -7.56 -3.64 -10.92
C GLN A 8 -6.13 -3.66 -11.43
N ARG A 9 -5.91 -4.18 -12.65
CA ARG A 9 -4.56 -4.23 -13.27
C ARG A 9 -4.05 -2.84 -13.59
N ALA A 10 -4.89 -1.99 -14.18
CA ALA A 10 -4.54 -0.61 -14.52
C ALA A 10 -4.21 0.20 -13.26
N VAL A 11 -5.05 0.09 -12.22
CA VAL A 11 -4.81 0.72 -10.90
C VAL A 11 -3.51 0.21 -10.28
N GLY A 12 -3.26 -1.10 -10.30
CA GLY A 12 -2.03 -1.68 -9.77
C GLY A 12 -0.77 -1.14 -10.46
N THR A 13 -0.79 -1.01 -11.80
CA THR A 13 0.31 -0.41 -12.56
C THR A 13 0.50 1.07 -12.24
N ALA A 14 -0.59 1.84 -12.13
CA ALA A 14 -0.52 3.27 -11.78
C ALA A 14 0.04 3.48 -10.38
N VAL A 15 -0.43 2.70 -9.40
CA VAL A 15 0.06 2.68 -8.01
C VAL A 15 1.54 2.31 -7.96
N GLY A 16 1.97 1.27 -8.67
CA GLY A 16 3.36 0.81 -8.69
C GLY A 16 4.34 1.81 -9.31
N ARG A 17 3.85 2.76 -10.12
CA ARG A 17 4.65 3.81 -10.77
C ARG A 17 4.67 5.14 -10.01
N ASN A 18 4.06 5.20 -8.84
CA ASN A 18 3.94 6.45 -8.09
C ASN A 18 5.30 6.93 -7.54
N PRO A 19 5.88 8.06 -8.01
CA PRO A 19 7.17 8.54 -7.53
C PRO A 19 7.12 9.10 -6.10
N ILE A 20 5.94 9.54 -5.64
CA ILE A 20 5.73 10.14 -4.31
C ILE A 20 5.05 9.16 -3.34
N SER A 21 5.59 7.94 -3.29
CA SER A 21 5.01 6.77 -2.61
C SER A 21 4.90 6.87 -1.08
N PHE A 22 5.55 7.84 -0.44
CA PHE A 22 5.38 8.12 0.99
C PHE A 22 4.15 8.97 1.29
N LEU A 23 3.96 10.05 0.54
CA LEU A 23 2.86 11.01 0.74
C LEU A 23 1.51 10.42 0.31
N VAL A 24 1.51 9.76 -0.84
CA VAL A 24 0.33 9.02 -1.32
C VAL A 24 0.43 7.61 -0.74
N PRO A 25 -0.59 7.11 -0.01
CA PRO A 25 -0.51 5.87 0.77
C PRO A 25 -0.64 4.59 -0.09
N CYS A 26 0.14 4.50 -1.17
CA CYS A 26 0.09 3.40 -2.12
C CYS A 26 0.69 2.10 -1.57
N HIS A 27 1.45 2.17 -0.47
CA HIS A 27 1.88 1.00 0.32
C HIS A 27 0.69 0.25 0.95
N ARG A 28 -0.48 0.89 1.13
CA ARG A 28 -1.71 0.25 1.63
C ARG A 28 -2.45 -0.57 0.58
N ALA A 29 -2.09 -0.47 -0.70
CA ALA A 29 -2.70 -1.27 -1.76
C ALA A 29 -2.16 -2.71 -1.75
N LEU A 30 -3.01 -3.68 -1.42
CA LEU A 30 -2.68 -5.10 -1.31
C LEU A 30 -3.29 -5.93 -2.44
N ARG A 31 -2.71 -7.09 -2.73
CA ARG A 31 -3.33 -8.06 -3.64
C ARG A 31 -4.55 -8.68 -2.97
N LYS A 32 -5.51 -9.17 -3.77
CA LYS A 32 -6.68 -9.93 -3.25
C LYS A 32 -6.28 -11.12 -2.38
N SER A 33 -5.11 -11.71 -2.64
CA SER A 33 -4.56 -12.82 -1.85
C SER A 33 -3.99 -12.42 -0.48
N GLY A 34 -4.00 -11.13 -0.12
CA GLY A 34 -3.34 -10.59 1.07
C GLY A 34 -1.84 -10.33 0.90
N GLY A 35 -1.24 -10.75 -0.22
CA GLY A 35 0.18 -10.56 -0.50
C GLY A 35 0.54 -9.13 -0.94
N LEU A 36 1.84 -8.81 -0.83
CA LEU A 36 2.36 -7.53 -1.32
C LEU A 36 2.45 -7.52 -2.86
N GLY A 37 1.90 -6.47 -3.47
CA GLY A 37 2.16 -6.09 -4.85
C GLY A 37 3.41 -5.22 -4.98
N GLY A 38 3.90 -5.03 -6.21
CA GLY A 38 5.04 -4.17 -6.50
C GLY A 38 4.89 -2.77 -5.91
N TYR A 39 6.03 -2.15 -5.61
CA TYR A 39 6.12 -0.85 -4.96
C TYR A 39 7.28 -0.07 -5.55
N HIS A 40 7.09 1.23 -5.79
CA HIS A 40 8.08 2.05 -6.49
C HIS A 40 9.45 2.05 -5.79
N TRP A 41 9.47 2.08 -4.45
CA TRP A 41 10.69 2.03 -3.64
C TRP A 41 11.07 0.62 -3.15
N GLY A 42 10.43 -0.41 -3.71
CA GLY A 42 10.70 -1.81 -3.37
C GLY A 42 9.88 -2.35 -2.18
N LEU A 43 9.73 -3.66 -2.15
CA LEU A 43 8.94 -4.36 -1.14
C LEU A 43 9.44 -4.19 0.31
N PRO A 44 10.77 -4.08 0.60
CA PRO A 44 11.23 -3.84 1.96
C PRO A 44 10.67 -2.55 2.56
N VAL A 45 10.66 -1.47 1.78
CA VAL A 45 10.13 -0.16 2.22
C VAL A 45 8.62 -0.24 2.47
N LYS A 46 7.87 -0.84 1.54
CA LYS A 46 6.42 -1.09 1.70
C LYS A 46 6.11 -1.87 2.99
N ARG A 47 6.89 -2.91 3.28
CA ARG A 47 6.73 -3.73 4.50
C ARG A 47 7.04 -2.92 5.76
N ALA A 48 8.12 -2.14 5.76
CA ALA A 48 8.49 -1.30 6.90
C ALA A 48 7.42 -0.25 7.21
N MET A 49 6.86 0.40 6.18
CA MET A 49 5.77 1.38 6.35
C MET A 49 4.51 0.74 6.95
N LEU A 50 4.09 -0.41 6.43
CA LEU A 50 2.92 -1.13 6.96
C LEU A 50 3.14 -1.57 8.42
N ALA A 51 4.33 -2.06 8.75
CA ALA A 51 4.67 -2.46 10.12
C ALA A 51 4.66 -1.26 11.08
N TRP A 52 5.19 -0.11 10.65
CA TRP A 52 5.16 1.12 11.42
C TRP A 52 3.74 1.64 11.66
N GLU A 53 2.87 1.60 10.63
CA GLU A 53 1.47 1.97 10.77
C GLU A 53 0.74 1.06 11.78
N ALA A 54 0.94 -0.26 11.68
CA ALA A 54 0.35 -1.23 12.60
C ALA A 54 0.81 -1.00 14.05
N ALA A 55 2.11 -0.83 14.28
CA ALA A 55 2.65 -0.58 15.61
C ALA A 55 2.11 0.72 16.23
N ARG A 56 1.84 1.75 15.41
CA ARG A 56 1.22 2.99 15.86
C ARG A 56 -0.25 2.82 16.21
N GLU A 57 -0.99 2.03 15.42
CA GLU A 57 -2.38 1.71 15.69
C GLU A 57 -2.52 0.92 17.00
N ASP A 58 -1.65 -0.06 17.23
CA ASP A 58 -1.57 -0.82 18.48
C ASP A 58 -1.28 0.09 19.67
N ALA A 59 -0.32 1.00 19.55
CA ALA A 59 0.03 1.94 20.62
C ALA A 59 -1.13 2.90 20.97
N VAL A 60 -1.88 3.35 19.96
CA VAL A 60 -3.07 4.19 20.17
C VAL A 60 -4.19 3.40 20.84
N THR A 61 -4.40 2.15 20.46
CA THR A 61 -5.47 1.30 21.01
C THR A 61 -5.16 0.81 22.43
N ALA A 62 -3.88 0.66 22.76
CA ALA A 62 -3.41 0.26 24.08
C ALA A 62 -3.39 1.40 25.11
N SER A 63 -3.66 2.64 24.69
CA SER A 63 -3.74 3.85 25.54
C SER A 63 -5.18 4.15 25.91
#